data_AF-A0A7K0SV86-F1
#
_entry.id   AF-A0A7K0SV86-F1
#
_cell.length_a   1.000
_cell.length_b   1.000
_cell.length_c   1.000
_cell.angle_alpha   90.00
_cell.angle_beta   90.00
_cell.angle_gamma   90.00
#
_symmetry.space_group_name_H-M   'P 1'
#
loop_
_entity.id
_entity.type
_entity.pdbx_description
1 polymer ?
#
loop_
_entity_poly.entity_id
_entity_poly.type
_entity_poly.pdbx_seq_one_letter_code
_entity_poly.pdbx_strand_id
1 'polypeptide(L)' 'MKSLFGRRSAIVSVVIAAALILSGCSKSVNDSAGGASGDCGSYAIAMHAWGGYTASAQVVAEVAKKELGCTITQTTLD' A
#
# COMPACT_ATOMS: atom_id res chain seq x y z
N MET A 1 -36.62 39.44 -3.85
CA MET A 1 -36.41 38.04 -3.37
C MET A 1 -35.39 37.30 -4.24
N LYS A 2 -34.10 37.72 -4.30
CA LYS A 2 -33.12 37.13 -5.25
C LYS A 2 -31.77 36.72 -4.64
N SER A 3 -31.58 36.86 -3.31
CA SER A 3 -30.26 36.65 -2.67
C SER A 3 -30.13 35.36 -1.83
N LEU A 4 -31.19 34.58 -1.63
CA LEU A 4 -31.17 33.44 -0.70
C LEU A 4 -30.84 32.09 -1.37
N PHE A 5 -30.94 31.98 -2.70
CA PHE A 5 -30.68 30.74 -3.44
C PHE A 5 -29.19 30.45 -3.64
N GLY A 6 -28.36 31.47 -3.88
CA GLY A 6 -26.91 31.28 -4.07
C GLY A 6 -26.18 30.84 -2.80
N ARG A 7 -26.62 31.32 -1.63
CA ARG A 7 -26.04 30.94 -0.32
C ARG A 7 -26.34 29.49 0.05
N ARG A 8 -27.51 28.96 -0.35
CA ARG A 8 -27.89 27.57 -0.10
C ARG A 8 -27.13 26.58 -0.99
N SER A 9 -26.84 26.96 -2.24
CA SER A 9 -26.05 26.14 -3.16
C SER A 9 -24.60 25.95 -2.74
N ALA A 10 -23.98 26.98 -2.14
CA ALA A 10 -22.60 26.90 -1.64
C ALA A 10 -22.47 25.99 -0.41
N ILE A 11 -23.49 25.96 0.46
CA ILE A 11 -23.47 25.14 1.67
C ILE A 11 -23.61 23.65 1.32
N VAL A 12 -24.47 23.32 0.34
CA VAL A 12 -24.66 21.93 -0.11
C VAL A 12 -23.38 21.33 -0.71
N SER A 13 -22.62 22.13 -1.47
CA SER A 13 -21.38 21.67 -2.10
C SER A 13 -20.26 21.42 -1.09
N VAL A 14 -20.16 22.23 -0.02
CA VAL A 14 -19.19 22.03 1.07
C VAL A 14 -19.50 20.77 1.87
N VAL A 15 -20.78 20.50 2.15
CA VAL A 15 -21.19 19.32 2.93
C VAL A 15 -20.90 18.01 2.17
N ILE A 16 -21.16 17.98 0.86
CA ILE A 16 -20.88 16.81 0.03
C ILE A 16 -19.36 16.56 -0.07
N ALA A 17 -18.55 17.61 -0.24
CA ALA A 17 -17.09 17.49 -0.24
C ALA A 17 -16.56 16.98 1.10
N ALA A 18 -17.08 17.48 2.22
CA ALA A 18 -16.68 17.02 3.56
C ALA A 18 -17.07 15.56 3.82
N ALA A 19 -18.25 15.12 3.36
CA ALA A 19 -18.69 13.73 3.49
C ALA A 19 -17.83 12.75 2.67
N LEU A 20 -17.38 13.16 1.48
CA LEU A 20 -16.46 12.37 0.64
C LEU A 20 -15.06 12.24 1.26
N ILE A 21 -14.57 13.31 1.91
CA ILE A 21 -13.27 13.27 2.60
C ILE A 21 -13.34 12.35 3.82
N LEU A 22 -14.45 12.39 4.59
CA LEU A 22 -14.58 11.59 5.80
C LEU A 22 -14.73 10.09 5.50
N SER A 23 -15.44 9.73 4.43
CA SER A 23 -15.61 8.33 4.00
C SER A 23 -14.33 7.70 3.40
N GLY A 24 -13.34 8.52 3.02
CA GLY A 24 -12.01 8.06 2.60
C GLY A 24 -11.02 7.77 3.74
N CYS A 25 -11.23 8.34 4.93
CA CYS A 25 -10.31 8.21 6.06
C CYS A 25 -10.74 7.20 7.14
N SER A 26 -11.91 6.56 7.00
CA SER A 26 -12.44 5.63 8.02
C SER A 26 -12.00 4.16 7.87
N LYS A 27 -11.15 3.84 6.90
CA LYS A 27 -10.54 2.51 6.83
C LYS A 27 -9.16 2.58 7.45
N SER A 28 -8.94 1.85 8.54
CA SER A 28 -7.58 1.58 8.95
C SER A 28 -6.91 0.82 7.79
N VAL A 29 -5.68 1.17 7.46
CA VAL A 29 -4.89 0.48 6.44
C VAL A 29 -4.70 -1.02 6.75
N ASN A 30 -5.04 -1.43 7.97
CA ASN A 30 -4.93 -2.78 8.48
C ASN A 30 -6.19 -3.65 8.27
N ASP A 31 -7.38 -3.05 8.07
CA ASP A 31 -8.64 -3.81 7.95
C ASP A 31 -8.76 -4.62 6.65
N SER A 32 -7.89 -4.35 5.67
CA SER A 32 -7.84 -5.08 4.39
C SER A 32 -6.71 -6.12 4.34
N ALA A 33 -5.90 -6.25 5.40
CA ALA A 33 -5.01 -7.38 5.58
C ALA A 33 -5.82 -8.59 6.10
N GLY A 34 -6.80 -9.02 5.30
CA GLY A 34 -7.47 -10.30 5.48
C GLY A 34 -6.42 -11.41 5.49
N GLY A 35 -6.38 -12.18 6.57
CA GLY A 35 -5.28 -13.05 6.94
C GLY A 35 -4.83 -13.97 5.80
N ALA A 36 -3.65 -13.68 5.26
CA ALA A 36 -2.81 -14.69 4.66
C ALA A 36 -2.06 -15.39 5.79
N SER A 37 -2.74 -16.28 6.53
CA SER A 37 -2.09 -17.19 7.50
C SER A 37 -1.40 -18.37 6.80
N GLY A 38 -1.08 -18.25 5.51
CA GLY A 38 -0.24 -19.22 4.82
C GLY A 38 1.22 -18.84 5.01
N ASP A 39 2.09 -19.82 5.21
CA ASP A 39 3.54 -19.67 5.04
C ASP A 39 3.84 -18.74 3.85
N CYS A 40 4.81 -17.84 4.03
CA CYS A 40 5.17 -16.78 3.06
C CYS A 40 5.37 -17.27 1.61
N GLY A 41 5.56 -18.58 1.42
CA GLY A 41 5.58 -19.20 0.11
C GLY A 41 6.92 -18.97 -0.60
N SER A 42 6.93 -19.22 -1.91
CA SER A 42 8.11 -18.99 -2.74
C SER A 42 8.04 -17.62 -3.41
N TYR A 43 9.09 -16.82 -3.24
CA TYR A 43 9.24 -15.50 -3.85
C TYR A 43 10.53 -15.44 -4.69
N ALA A 44 10.48 -14.74 -5.82
CA ALA A 44 11.64 -14.52 -6.68
C ALA A 44 11.99 -13.03 -6.71
N ILE A 45 13.28 -12.72 -6.57
CA ILE A 45 13.82 -11.37 -6.67
C ILE A 45 14.73 -11.34 -7.90
N ALA A 46 14.39 -10.52 -8.88
CA ALA A 46 15.24 -10.25 -10.03
C ALA A 46 15.91 -8.87 -9.83
N MET A 47 17.23 -8.80 -10.02
CA MET A 47 18.01 -7.59 -9.78
C MET A 47 19.06 -7.39 -10.86
N HIS A 48 19.31 -6.15 -11.27
CA HIS A 48 20.46 -5.85 -12.14
C HIS A 48 21.79 -6.15 -11.43
N ALA A 49 22.82 -6.49 -12.20
CA ALA A 49 24.17 -6.85 -11.71
C ALA A 49 24.97 -5.71 -11.05
N TRP A 50 24.30 -4.69 -10.50
CA TRP A 50 24.93 -3.65 -9.72
C TRP A 50 24.98 -4.03 -8.24
N GLY A 51 26.16 -3.95 -7.63
CA GLY A 51 26.39 -4.45 -6.26
C GLY A 51 25.44 -3.87 -5.21
N GLY A 52 24.96 -2.64 -5.39
CA GLY A 52 23.95 -2.03 -4.52
C GLY A 52 22.62 -2.79 -4.52
N TYR A 53 22.14 -3.22 -5.69
CA TYR A 53 20.89 -3.98 -5.80
C TYR A 53 21.02 -5.39 -5.23
N THR A 54 22.16 -6.04 -5.46
CA THR A 54 22.44 -7.34 -4.84
C THR A 54 22.48 -7.24 -3.32
N ALA A 55 23.16 -6.23 -2.77
CA ALA A 55 23.24 -6.05 -1.32
C ALA A 55 21.86 -5.83 -0.68
N SER A 56 21.03 -4.97 -1.26
CA SER A 56 19.66 -4.75 -0.78
C SER A 56 18.78 -6.00 -0.92
N ALA A 57 18.90 -6.73 -2.03
CA ALA A 57 18.17 -7.98 -2.26
C ALA A 57 18.54 -9.06 -1.21
N GLN A 58 19.80 -9.14 -0.80
CA GLN A 58 20.24 -10.06 0.24
C GLN A 58 19.61 -9.75 1.61
N VAL A 59 19.55 -8.48 2.00
CA VAL A 59 18.95 -8.10 3.30
C VAL A 59 17.47 -8.47 3.33
N VAL A 60 16.73 -8.16 2.26
CA VAL A 60 15.31 -8.53 2.14
C VAL A 60 15.14 -10.05 2.14
N ALA A 61 15.98 -10.78 1.39
CA ALA A 61 15.93 -12.23 1.33
C ALA A 61 16.21 -12.89 2.69
N GLU A 62 17.15 -12.37 3.47
CA GLU A 62 17.49 -12.89 4.80
C GLU A 62 16.37 -12.70 5.82
N VAL A 63 15.76 -11.50 5.85
CA VAL A 63 14.60 -11.24 6.72
C VAL A 63 13.42 -12.11 6.33
N ALA A 64 13.13 -12.22 5.02
CA ALA A 64 12.06 -13.05 4.51
C ALA A 64 12.25 -14.54 4.87
N LYS A 65 13.47 -15.07 4.76
CA LYS A 65 13.77 -16.46 5.16
C LYS A 65 13.66 -16.67 6.67
N LYS A 66 14.25 -15.78 7.47
CA LYS A 66 14.40 -15.97 8.93
C LYS A 66 13.14 -15.65 9.72
N GLU A 67 12.50 -14.53 9.41
CA GLU A 67 11.39 -14.00 10.19
C GLU A 67 10.04 -14.49 9.67
N LEU A 68 9.96 -14.77 8.36
CA LEU A 68 8.69 -15.07 7.68
C LEU A 68 8.65 -16.49 7.06
N GLY A 69 9.75 -17.24 7.10
CA GLY A 69 9.82 -18.61 6.56
C GLY A 69 9.70 -18.69 5.03
N CYS A 70 9.92 -17.58 4.31
CA CYS A 70 9.79 -17.54 2.86
C CYS A 70 10.90 -18.36 2.18
N THR A 71 10.57 -19.02 1.07
CA THR A 71 11.56 -19.56 0.14
C THR A 71 11.91 -18.49 -0.89
N ILE A 72 13.13 -17.94 -0.85
CA ILE A 72 13.55 -16.84 -1.75
C ILE A 72 14.55 -17.32 -2.79
N THR A 73 14.26 -17.05 -4.07
CA THR A 73 15.19 -17.22 -5.21
C THR A 73 15.66 -15.85 -5.68
N GLN A 74 16.97 -15.66 -5.87
CA GLN A 74 17.55 -14.42 -6.37
C GLN A 74 18.16 -14.65 -7.76
N THR A 75 17.83 -13.80 -8.73
CA THR A 75 18.32 -13.88 -10.11
C THR A 75 18.92 -12.56 -10.54
N THR A 76 20.20 -12.57 -10.86
CA THR A 76 20.84 -11.41 -11.48
C THR A 76 20.45 -11.33 -12.95
N LEU A 77 20.01 -10.16 -13.39
CA LEU A 77 19.75 -9.83 -14.79
C LEU A 77 20.93 -9.02 -15.34
N ASP A 78 21.45 -9.46 -16.47
CA ASP A 78 22.47 -8.75 -17.27
C ASP A 78 21.89 -7.57 -18.04
#